data_AF-A0A8B8C3S1-F1
#
_entry.id   AF-A0A8B8C3S1-F1
#
_cell.length_a   1.000
_cell.length_b   1.000
_cell.length_c   1.000
_cell.angle_alpha   90.00
_cell.angle_beta   90.00
_cell.angle_gamma   90.00
#
_symmetry.space_group_name_H-M   'P 1'
#
loop_
_entity.id
_entity.type
_entity.pdbx_description
1 polymer ?
#
loop_
_entity_poly.entity_id
_entity_poly.type
_entity_poly.pdbx_seq_one_letter_code
_entity_poly.pdbx_strand_id
1 'polypeptide(L)'
;MYLMKRIVNIFIFFITHSAGLTTLSCITPYEIIDLDIDAVSNSFQYTAIGTLNISPSCAWLFQSSDPTMTIFVSNVNIDCTIARVAFFDGPSANVSSIEGAVCCPNCTGAAAVNQLYVNYTKEATNATAMDFQITVLIGKDESRCTTNGFVNYVQLTNDVTLTSPNFPSLYPINFVCYYNFVHVSSRIKVTFSYLDLEDVFDYVDIYDEKKRITYST
;
A
#
# COMPACT_ATOMS: atom_id res chain seq x y z
N MET A 1 19.06 1.80 26.40
CA MET A 1 18.65 0.87 25.33
C MET A 1 17.54 1.56 24.56
N TYR A 2 17.91 2.44 23.64
CA TYR A 2 16.92 3.18 22.85
C TYR A 2 16.34 2.23 21.81
N LEU A 3 15.03 1.97 21.88
CA LEU A 3 14.30 1.35 20.78
C LEU A 3 14.41 2.30 19.59
N MET A 4 15.34 2.02 18.67
CA MET A 4 15.36 2.66 17.36
C MET A 4 14.10 2.19 16.63
N LYS A 5 13.07 3.04 16.62
CA LYS A 5 11.97 2.92 15.66
C LYS A 5 12.60 2.98 14.28
N ARG A 6 12.73 1.83 13.63
CA ARG A 6 13.22 1.67 12.27
C ARG A 6 12.08 0.99 11.52
N ILE A 7 11.24 1.72 10.80
CA ILE A 7 10.18 1.08 10.01
C ILE A 7 10.06 1.79 8.68
N VAL A 8 10.87 1.45 7.65
CA VAL A 8 10.60 2.13 6.38
C VAL A 8 11.14 1.62 5.05
N ASN A 9 10.57 2.22 4.00
CA ASN A 9 9.84 1.62 2.91
C ASN A 9 9.55 2.77 1.93
N ILE A 10 10.00 2.69 0.68
CA ILE A 10 9.81 3.74 -0.33
C ILE A 10 8.71 3.30 -1.29
N PHE A 11 7.74 4.17 -1.61
CA PHE A 11 6.71 3.90 -2.60
C PHE A 11 6.71 5.00 -3.67
N ILE A 12 7.37 4.75 -4.80
CA ILE A 12 7.57 5.75 -5.87
C ILE A 12 6.64 5.47 -7.06
N PHE A 13 5.96 6.52 -7.54
CA PHE A 13 5.24 6.47 -8.81
C PHE A 13 5.97 7.15 -9.96
N PHE A 14 5.78 6.54 -11.13
CA PHE A 14 5.95 7.16 -12.44
C PHE A 14 4.64 6.95 -13.23
N ILE A 15 3.96 8.06 -13.56
CA ILE A 15 2.70 8.30 -14.33
C ILE A 15 1.81 7.10 -14.77
N THR A 16 0.84 6.60 -13.99
CA THR A 16 -0.41 6.04 -14.60
C THR A 16 -1.67 6.70 -14.05
N HIS A 17 -2.81 6.43 -14.67
CA HIS A 17 -4.11 6.95 -14.24
C HIS A 17 -4.44 6.36 -12.87
N SER A 18 -4.90 7.19 -11.92
CA SER A 18 -5.64 6.67 -10.78
C SER A 18 -6.83 5.92 -11.34
N ALA A 19 -6.94 4.63 -11.03
CA ALA A 19 -8.23 3.99 -11.14
C ALA A 19 -9.17 4.74 -10.18
N GLY A 20 -10.39 5.00 -10.64
CA GLY A 20 -11.32 5.85 -9.93
C GLY A 20 -11.76 5.28 -8.58
N LEU A 21 -12.89 5.76 -8.10
CA LEU A 21 -13.53 5.19 -6.93
C LEU A 21 -14.34 3.95 -7.34
N THR A 22 -14.00 2.80 -6.76
CA THR A 22 -14.69 1.53 -6.96
C THR A 22 -15.56 1.21 -5.74
N THR A 23 -16.82 0.87 -5.97
CA THR A 23 -17.72 0.46 -4.89
C THR A 23 -17.51 -1.01 -4.56
N LEU A 24 -17.29 -1.29 -3.27
CA LEU A 24 -17.19 -2.63 -2.71
C LEU A 24 -18.56 -3.21 -2.41
N SER A 25 -18.68 -4.53 -2.54
CA SER A 25 -19.87 -5.30 -2.20
C SER A 25 -19.62 -6.12 -0.92
N CYS A 26 -20.62 -6.19 -0.06
CA CYS A 26 -20.58 -7.07 1.10
C CYS A 26 -21.32 -8.38 0.80
N ILE A 27 -20.58 -9.39 0.33
CA ILE A 27 -21.10 -10.73 0.02
C ILE A 27 -20.47 -11.80 0.93
N THR A 28 -21.11 -12.96 1.03
CA THR A 28 -20.61 -14.10 1.81
C THR A 28 -19.89 -15.10 0.89
N PRO A 29 -18.69 -15.61 1.25
CA PRO A 29 -17.94 -15.30 2.48
C PRO A 29 -17.16 -13.97 2.42
N TYR A 30 -16.80 -13.52 1.22
CA TYR A 30 -16.13 -12.24 0.94
C TYR A 30 -16.19 -11.95 -0.56
N GLU A 31 -15.96 -10.70 -0.97
CA GLU A 31 -15.77 -10.31 -2.37
C GLU A 31 -14.29 -10.41 -2.75
N ILE A 32 -13.99 -10.84 -3.98
CA ILE A 32 -12.64 -10.91 -4.53
C ILE A 32 -12.43 -9.70 -5.43
N ILE A 33 -11.30 -9.01 -5.23
CA ILE A 33 -10.86 -7.86 -6.03
C ILE A 33 -9.52 -8.22 -6.68
N ASP A 34 -9.56 -8.45 -7.98
CA ASP A 34 -8.35 -8.59 -8.78
C ASP A 34 -7.78 -7.19 -9.07
N LEU A 35 -6.59 -6.92 -8.56
CA LEU A 35 -5.94 -5.63 -8.69
C LEU A 35 -5.31 -5.48 -10.08
N ASP A 36 -5.60 -4.36 -10.73
CA ASP A 36 -4.98 -3.97 -11.99
C ASP A 36 -3.51 -3.62 -11.75
N ILE A 37 -2.60 -4.49 -12.20
CA ILE A 37 -1.14 -4.35 -12.04
C ILE A 37 -0.54 -3.15 -12.77
N ASP A 38 -1.27 -2.56 -13.71
CA ASP A 38 -0.85 -1.38 -14.46
C ASP A 38 -1.37 -0.07 -13.80
N ALA A 39 -2.26 -0.18 -12.81
CA ALA A 39 -2.79 0.97 -12.08
C ALA A 39 -1.91 1.37 -10.90
N VAL A 40 -1.62 2.68 -10.79
CA VAL A 40 -0.86 3.31 -9.70
C VAL A 40 -1.58 3.18 -8.35
N SER A 41 -2.89 3.44 -8.34
CA SER A 41 -3.70 3.47 -7.14
C SER A 41 -5.16 3.21 -7.47
N ASN A 42 -5.84 2.48 -6.59
CA ASN A 42 -7.27 2.23 -6.65
C ASN A 42 -7.92 2.65 -5.33
N SER A 43 -8.95 3.50 -5.37
CA SER A 43 -9.73 3.81 -4.17
C SER A 43 -10.98 2.96 -4.14
N PHE A 44 -11.27 2.38 -2.98
CA PHE A 44 -12.39 1.48 -2.75
C PHE A 44 -13.26 2.04 -1.64
N GLN A 45 -14.58 2.01 -1.83
CA GLN A 45 -15.53 2.44 -0.82
C GLN A 45 -16.65 1.43 -0.66
N TYR A 46 -17.01 1.14 0.59
CA TYR A 46 -18.23 0.45 0.96
C TYR A 46 -19.14 1.42 1.72
N THR A 47 -20.37 1.58 1.24
CA THR A 47 -21.39 2.39 1.93
C THR A 47 -22.70 1.62 2.00
N ALA A 48 -23.26 1.51 3.19
CA ALA A 48 -24.58 0.92 3.41
C ALA A 48 -25.42 1.87 4.26
N ILE A 49 -26.28 2.66 3.62
CA ILE A 49 -27.15 3.64 4.28
C ILE A 49 -28.61 3.20 4.11
N GLY A 50 -29.38 3.17 5.19
CA GLY A 50 -30.82 2.88 5.15
C GLY A 50 -31.17 1.42 4.84
N THR A 51 -30.19 0.51 4.92
CA THR A 51 -30.37 -0.92 4.73
C THR A 51 -30.90 -1.56 6.02
N LEU A 52 -32.06 -2.23 5.94
CA LEU A 52 -32.76 -2.78 7.11
C LEU A 52 -32.02 -3.96 7.77
N ASN A 53 -31.16 -4.66 7.02
CA ASN A 53 -30.36 -5.80 7.46
C ASN A 53 -28.93 -5.64 6.96
N ILE A 54 -28.13 -4.82 7.66
CA ILE A 54 -26.69 -4.71 7.35
C ILE A 54 -25.95 -5.86 8.01
N SER A 55 -25.17 -6.61 7.22
CA SER A 55 -24.33 -7.70 7.74
C SER A 55 -23.44 -7.19 8.88
N PRO A 56 -23.32 -7.91 10.02
CA PRO A 56 -22.44 -7.46 11.11
C PRO A 56 -20.96 -7.45 10.70
N SER A 57 -20.59 -8.17 9.64
CA SER A 57 -19.24 -8.22 9.11
C SER A 57 -19.24 -8.29 7.58
N CYS A 58 -18.24 -7.66 6.97
CA CYS A 58 -17.98 -7.69 5.54
C CYS A 58 -16.50 -7.98 5.33
N ALA A 59 -16.16 -8.70 4.27
CA ALA A 59 -14.77 -9.01 3.98
C ALA A 59 -14.47 -8.95 2.49
N TRP A 60 -13.20 -8.63 2.20
CA TRP A 60 -12.67 -8.42 0.87
C TRP A 60 -11.30 -9.07 0.75
N LEU A 61 -11.08 -9.79 -0.35
CA LEU A 61 -9.77 -10.33 -0.71
C LEU A 61 -9.24 -9.55 -1.90
N PHE A 62 -8.28 -8.68 -1.65
CA PHE A 62 -7.51 -8.03 -2.71
C PHE A 62 -6.37 -8.95 -3.11
N GLN A 63 -6.21 -9.19 -4.41
CA GLN A 63 -5.14 -10.06 -4.91
C GLN A 63 -4.53 -9.54 -6.20
N SER A 64 -3.25 -9.85 -6.40
CA SER A 64 -2.55 -9.63 -7.66
C SER A 64 -2.43 -10.94 -8.45
N SER A 65 -2.31 -10.83 -9.77
CA SER A 65 -1.89 -11.94 -10.62
C SER A 65 -0.38 -12.21 -10.56
N ASP A 66 0.41 -11.24 -10.07
CA ASP A 66 1.85 -11.37 -9.86
C ASP A 66 2.15 -11.68 -8.38
N PRO A 67 2.71 -12.88 -8.07
CA PRO A 67 2.93 -13.31 -6.70
C PRO A 67 4.03 -12.53 -5.95
N THR A 68 4.74 -11.64 -6.65
CA THR A 68 5.82 -10.81 -6.08
C THR A 68 5.37 -9.39 -5.77
N MET A 69 4.14 -9.01 -6.15
CA MET A 69 3.61 -7.68 -5.88
C MET A 69 3.33 -7.50 -4.39
N THR A 70 3.67 -6.33 -3.88
CA THR A 70 3.21 -5.89 -2.57
C THR A 70 2.00 -4.99 -2.71
N ILE A 71 1.01 -5.25 -1.85
CA ILE A 71 -0.21 -4.48 -1.67
C ILE A 71 0.00 -3.60 -0.43
N PHE A 72 -0.24 -2.30 -0.57
CA PHE A 72 -0.11 -1.32 0.50
C PHE A 72 -1.41 -0.52 0.65
N VAL A 73 -1.91 -0.43 1.89
CA VAL A 73 -3.16 0.27 2.21
C VAL A 73 -2.84 1.66 2.73
N SER A 74 -3.33 2.66 2.01
CA SER A 74 -3.29 4.07 2.38
C SER A 74 -4.72 4.62 2.53
N ASN A 75 -4.85 5.79 3.16
CA ASN A 75 -6.12 6.50 3.30
C ASN A 75 -7.26 5.63 3.86
N VAL A 76 -6.97 4.83 4.88
CA VAL A 76 -8.00 4.12 5.64
C VAL A 76 -8.87 5.15 6.34
N ASN A 77 -10.16 5.14 6.02
CA ASN A 77 -11.15 6.00 6.63
C ASN A 77 -12.32 5.15 7.12
N ILE A 78 -12.45 5.05 8.44
CA ILE A 78 -13.47 4.27 9.13
C ILE A 78 -13.95 5.02 10.37
N ASP A 79 -15.26 5.04 10.59
CA ASP A 79 -15.84 5.63 11.79
C ASP A 79 -15.56 4.73 13.01
N CYS A 80 -14.71 5.26 13.89
CA CYS A 80 -14.25 4.60 15.11
C CYS A 80 -15.36 4.36 16.14
N THR A 81 -16.53 4.99 15.99
CA THR A 81 -17.70 4.75 16.84
C THR A 81 -18.58 3.62 16.33
N ILE A 82 -18.40 3.23 15.06
CA ILE A 82 -19.26 2.26 14.37
C ILE A 82 -18.58 0.91 14.20
N ALA A 83 -17.29 0.89 13.82
CA ALA A 83 -16.65 -0.32 13.33
C ALA A 83 -15.14 -0.37 13.51
N ARG A 84 -14.59 -1.55 13.28
CA ARG A 84 -13.16 -1.83 13.19
C ARG A 84 -12.86 -2.56 11.90
N VAL A 85 -11.64 -2.41 11.41
CA VAL A 85 -11.11 -3.18 10.28
C VAL A 85 -9.85 -3.93 10.69
N ALA A 86 -9.74 -5.18 10.28
CA ALA A 86 -8.55 -6.00 10.46
C ALA A 86 -7.94 -6.35 9.10
N PHE A 87 -6.62 -6.40 9.04
CA PHE A 87 -5.84 -6.67 7.84
C PHE A 87 -4.98 -7.92 8.04
N PHE A 88 -4.92 -8.76 7.02
CA PHE A 88 -4.22 -10.05 7.06
C PHE A 88 -3.38 -10.24 5.79
N ASP A 89 -2.15 -10.72 5.96
CA ASP A 89 -1.25 -11.05 4.86
C ASP A 89 -1.56 -12.48 4.38
N GLY A 90 -2.33 -12.60 3.30
CA GLY A 90 -2.82 -13.86 2.77
C GLY A 90 -4.33 -13.89 2.52
N PRO A 91 -4.89 -15.08 2.25
CA PRO A 91 -6.21 -15.19 1.62
C PRO A 91 -7.41 -15.14 2.59
N SER A 92 -7.19 -15.13 3.91
CA SER A 92 -8.29 -15.24 4.88
C SER A 92 -7.91 -14.74 6.27
N ALA A 93 -8.90 -14.58 7.15
CA ALA A 93 -8.69 -14.25 8.57
C ALA A 93 -8.09 -15.39 9.42
N ASN A 94 -7.78 -16.56 8.85
CA ASN A 94 -7.17 -17.69 9.56
C ASN A 94 -5.65 -17.55 9.71
N VAL A 95 -5.03 -16.58 9.04
CA VAL A 95 -3.61 -16.24 9.21
C VAL A 95 -3.45 -15.19 10.31
N SER A 96 -2.21 -14.91 10.73
CA SER A 96 -1.96 -13.83 11.69
C SER A 96 -2.33 -12.48 11.07
N SER A 97 -3.07 -11.66 11.82
CA SER A 97 -3.35 -10.29 11.39
C SER A 97 -2.06 -9.48 11.32
N ILE A 98 -1.89 -8.72 10.24
CA ILE A 98 -0.90 -7.63 10.18
C ILE A 98 -1.32 -6.57 11.21
N GLU A 99 -2.61 -6.23 11.19
CA GLU A 99 -3.24 -5.32 12.14
C GLU A 99 -4.63 -5.84 12.50
N GLY A 100 -4.87 -6.09 13.79
CA GLY A 100 -6.00 -6.90 14.26
C GLY A 100 -7.31 -6.15 14.53
N ALA A 101 -7.25 -4.84 14.78
CA ALA A 101 -8.44 -4.01 14.99
C ALA A 101 -8.06 -2.52 14.87
N VAL A 102 -8.08 -2.01 13.64
CA VAL A 102 -7.79 -0.61 13.35
C VAL A 102 -9.10 0.18 13.27
N CYS A 103 -9.11 1.36 13.86
CA CYS A 103 -10.02 2.41 13.47
C CYS A 103 -9.27 3.75 13.42
N CYS A 104 -9.38 4.44 12.31
CA CYS A 104 -8.73 5.72 12.10
C CYS A 104 -9.42 6.49 10.97
N PRO A 105 -9.50 7.83 11.08
CA PRO A 105 -9.75 8.69 9.93
C PRO A 105 -8.42 8.99 9.22
N ASN A 106 -8.33 8.64 7.94
CA ASN A 106 -7.20 8.93 7.05
C ASN A 106 -5.84 8.46 7.58
N CYS A 107 -5.72 7.17 7.92
CA CYS A 107 -4.42 6.60 8.27
C CYS A 107 -3.90 5.58 7.25
N THR A 108 -2.65 5.18 7.41
CA THR A 108 -2.05 4.05 6.70
C THR A 108 -2.45 2.76 7.41
N GLY A 109 -2.91 1.76 6.65
CA GLY A 109 -3.49 0.54 7.20
C GLY A 109 -2.48 -0.57 7.40
N ALA A 110 -2.00 -1.16 6.30
CA ALA A 110 -1.24 -2.40 6.30
C ALA A 110 -0.49 -2.59 4.98
N ALA A 111 0.42 -3.56 4.96
CA ALA A 111 1.06 -4.04 3.75
C ALA A 111 1.07 -5.58 3.74
N ALA A 112 0.82 -6.18 2.58
CA ALA A 112 0.74 -7.62 2.38
C ALA A 112 1.34 -8.01 1.03
N VAL A 113 1.86 -9.23 0.91
CA VAL A 113 2.45 -9.70 -0.34
C VAL A 113 1.44 -10.56 -1.07
N ASN A 114 1.21 -10.27 -2.36
CA ASN A 114 0.31 -10.96 -3.28
C ASN A 114 -1.19 -10.89 -2.93
N GLN A 115 -1.56 -11.11 -1.66
CA GLN A 115 -2.94 -11.20 -1.19
C GLN A 115 -3.12 -10.45 0.13
N LEU A 116 -4.12 -9.57 0.16
CA LEU A 116 -4.54 -8.84 1.35
C LEU A 116 -6.00 -9.17 1.66
N TYR A 117 -6.24 -9.82 2.79
CA TYR A 117 -7.58 -10.03 3.30
C TYR A 117 -7.96 -8.93 4.29
N VAL A 118 -9.10 -8.29 4.05
CA VAL A 118 -9.63 -7.17 4.84
C VAL A 118 -10.94 -7.61 5.46
N ASN A 119 -11.03 -7.54 6.79
CA ASN A 119 -12.23 -7.89 7.54
C ASN A 119 -12.78 -6.67 8.27
N TYR A 120 -13.91 -6.16 7.81
CA TYR A 120 -14.65 -5.09 8.46
C TYR A 120 -15.69 -5.69 9.42
N THR A 121 -15.69 -5.22 10.66
CA THR A 121 -16.62 -5.65 11.71
C THR A 121 -17.35 -4.43 12.27
N LYS A 122 -18.68 -4.45 12.19
CA LYS A 122 -19.51 -3.47 12.89
C LYS A 122 -19.58 -3.80 14.37
N GLU A 123 -19.24 -2.84 15.21
CA GLU A 123 -19.31 -2.94 16.66
C GLU A 123 -20.54 -2.23 17.24
N ALA A 124 -21.02 -1.16 16.58
CA ALA A 124 -22.18 -0.42 17.03
C ALA A 124 -23.49 -1.20 16.78
N THR A 125 -24.25 -1.42 17.87
CA THR A 125 -25.54 -2.13 17.84
C THR A 125 -26.63 -1.34 17.11
N ASN A 126 -26.62 -0.01 17.22
CA ASN A 126 -27.65 0.88 16.67
C ASN A 126 -27.20 1.66 15.42
N ALA A 127 -26.01 1.36 14.86
CA ALA A 127 -25.57 2.06 13.66
C ALA A 127 -26.49 1.73 12.47
N THR A 128 -27.09 2.78 11.91
CA THR A 128 -28.00 2.73 10.76
C THR A 128 -27.28 2.95 9.42
N ALA A 129 -25.97 3.17 9.48
CA ALA A 129 -25.10 3.36 8.33
C ALA A 129 -23.74 2.68 8.56
N MET A 130 -23.12 2.22 7.48
CA MET A 130 -21.72 1.84 7.42
C MET A 130 -21.03 2.67 6.34
N ASP A 131 -19.84 3.15 6.64
CA ASP A 131 -18.94 3.78 5.67
C ASP A 131 -17.51 3.32 5.94
N PHE A 132 -16.86 2.87 4.88
CA PHE A 132 -15.50 2.36 4.89
C PHE A 132 -14.86 2.74 3.56
N GLN A 133 -13.73 3.42 3.61
CA GLN A 133 -12.95 3.74 2.44
C GLN A 133 -11.48 3.39 2.66
N ILE A 134 -10.85 2.84 1.63
CA ILE A 134 -9.41 2.60 1.58
C ILE A 134 -8.88 2.96 0.20
N THR A 135 -7.62 3.37 0.13
CA THR A 135 -6.87 3.44 -1.12
C THR A 135 -5.82 2.33 -1.11
N VAL A 136 -5.92 1.41 -2.07
CA VAL A 136 -4.93 0.35 -2.27
C VAL A 136 -3.93 0.81 -3.32
N LEU A 137 -2.67 0.65 -2.98
CA LEU A 137 -1.52 0.88 -3.83
C LEU A 137 -0.83 -0.47 -4.04
N ILE A 138 -0.31 -0.73 -5.24
CA ILE A 138 0.47 -1.94 -5.51
C ILE A 138 1.80 -1.58 -6.15
N GLY A 139 2.86 -2.28 -5.75
CA GLY A 139 4.19 -2.10 -6.31
C GLY A 139 5.06 -3.29 -6.00
N LYS A 140 6.21 -3.35 -6.64
CA LYS A 140 7.18 -4.43 -6.41
C LYS A 140 8.60 -3.90 -6.36
N ASP A 141 9.45 -4.72 -5.73
CA ASP A 141 10.87 -4.46 -5.67
C ASP A 141 11.52 -4.82 -7.01
N GLU A 142 11.84 -3.81 -7.81
CA GLU A 142 12.64 -3.96 -9.04
C GLU A 142 14.13 -3.71 -8.82
N SER A 143 14.57 -3.49 -7.56
CA SER A 143 15.94 -3.13 -7.24
C SER A 143 16.95 -4.21 -7.62
N ARG A 144 16.52 -5.49 -7.62
CA ARG A 144 17.40 -6.68 -7.70
C ARG A 144 18.52 -6.67 -6.63
N CYS A 145 18.35 -5.91 -5.55
CA CYS A 145 19.31 -5.74 -4.47
C CYS A 145 19.09 -6.87 -3.44
N THR A 146 19.98 -7.88 -3.39
CA THR A 146 19.66 -9.12 -2.66
C THR A 146 20.15 -9.23 -1.22
N THR A 147 21.16 -8.50 -0.75
CA THR A 147 21.55 -8.55 0.69
C THR A 147 22.57 -7.51 1.16
N ASN A 148 23.56 -7.16 0.34
CA ASN A 148 24.57 -6.13 0.62
C ASN A 148 25.19 -5.70 -0.72
N GLY A 149 25.63 -4.45 -0.83
CA GLY A 149 26.39 -3.97 -1.99
C GLY A 149 25.64 -2.97 -2.85
N PHE A 150 26.02 -2.95 -4.12
CA PHE A 150 25.71 -1.86 -5.05
C PHE A 150 25.08 -2.44 -6.32
N VAL A 151 23.84 -2.05 -6.61
CA VAL A 151 23.20 -2.38 -7.89
C VAL A 151 23.18 -1.16 -8.77
N ASN A 152 23.77 -1.32 -9.95
CA ASN A 152 23.91 -0.26 -10.93
C ASN A 152 22.84 -0.39 -12.02
N TYR A 153 22.12 0.69 -12.26
CA TYR A 153 21.34 0.94 -13.48
C TYR A 153 20.22 -0.06 -13.79
N VAL A 154 19.25 -0.21 -12.88
CA VAL A 154 17.95 -0.81 -13.24
C VAL A 154 17.24 0.14 -14.22
N GLN A 155 17.09 -0.29 -15.48
CA GLN A 155 16.39 0.48 -16.50
C GLN A 155 14.88 0.32 -16.34
N LEU A 156 14.19 1.43 -16.18
CA LEU A 156 12.74 1.50 -16.07
C LEU A 156 12.23 2.32 -17.24
N THR A 157 11.40 1.71 -18.09
CA THR A 157 10.96 2.34 -19.36
C THR A 157 9.48 2.66 -19.43
N ASN A 158 8.70 2.11 -18.50
CA ASN A 158 7.27 2.29 -18.40
C ASN A 158 6.95 2.91 -17.05
N ASP A 159 5.75 3.43 -16.96
CA ASP A 159 5.14 3.81 -15.71
C ASP A 159 5.14 2.63 -14.73
N VAL A 160 5.55 2.90 -13.50
CA VAL A 160 5.88 1.86 -12.54
C VAL A 160 5.68 2.37 -11.12
N THR A 161 5.23 1.44 -10.29
CA THR A 161 5.18 1.61 -8.84
C THR A 161 6.24 0.72 -8.20
N LEU A 162 7.21 1.35 -7.56
CA LEU A 162 8.34 0.66 -6.95
C LEU A 162 8.17 0.60 -5.44
N THR A 163 8.55 -0.54 -4.87
CA THR A 163 8.84 -0.66 -3.45
C THR A 163 10.35 -0.71 -3.21
N SER A 164 10.79 -0.33 -2.00
CA SER A 164 12.15 -0.60 -1.55
C SER A 164 12.39 -2.11 -1.41
N PRO A 165 13.65 -2.56 -1.41
CA PRO A 165 13.94 -3.98 -1.23
C PRO A 165 13.35 -4.51 0.07
N ASN A 166 12.81 -5.73 0.02
CA ASN A 166 12.12 -6.42 1.12
C ASN A 166 10.85 -5.76 1.66
N PHE A 167 10.36 -4.66 1.09
CA PHE A 167 9.11 -4.03 1.54
C PHE A 167 8.00 -5.10 1.65
N PRO A 168 7.20 -5.11 2.75
CA PRO A 168 7.15 -4.10 3.81
C PRO A 168 8.15 -4.30 4.97
N SER A 169 9.01 -5.32 4.87
CA SER A 169 10.09 -5.55 5.81
C SER A 169 11.24 -4.55 5.60
N LEU A 170 12.21 -4.56 6.51
CA LEU A 170 13.35 -3.66 6.46
C LEU A 170 14.19 -3.87 5.19
N TYR A 171 14.59 -2.77 4.55
CA TYR A 171 15.59 -2.81 3.50
C TYR A 171 16.96 -3.27 4.07
N PRO A 172 17.84 -3.85 3.23
CA PRO A 172 19.18 -4.29 3.64
C PRO A 172 20.04 -3.14 4.16
N ILE A 173 20.96 -3.38 5.10
CA ILE A 173 21.91 -2.35 5.52
C ILE A 173 23.01 -2.12 4.48
N ASN A 174 23.63 -0.93 4.48
CA ASN A 174 24.79 -0.60 3.62
C ASN A 174 24.56 -0.91 2.12
N PHE A 175 23.41 -0.52 1.60
CA PHE A 175 23.02 -0.78 0.22
C PHE A 175 22.80 0.51 -0.56
N VAL A 176 23.07 0.47 -1.88
CA VAL A 176 22.76 1.56 -2.79
C VAL A 176 22.16 0.96 -4.07
N CYS A 177 20.94 1.37 -4.42
CA CYS A 177 20.28 0.98 -5.67
C CYS A 177 20.11 2.22 -6.56
N TYR A 178 20.59 2.14 -7.81
CA TYR A 178 20.39 3.18 -8.82
C TYR A 178 19.36 2.74 -9.85
N TYR A 179 18.28 3.50 -9.94
CA TYR A 179 17.26 3.36 -10.98
C TYR A 179 17.51 4.42 -12.05
N ASN A 180 17.56 3.99 -13.31
CA ASN A 180 17.55 4.90 -14.45
C ASN A 180 16.18 4.84 -15.11
N PHE A 181 15.41 5.91 -14.92
CA PHE A 181 14.08 6.02 -15.49
C PHE A 181 14.16 6.74 -16.84
N VAL A 182 13.80 6.03 -17.91
CA VAL A 182 13.79 6.54 -19.29
C VAL A 182 12.38 6.44 -19.83
N HIS A 183 11.69 7.55 -19.96
CA HIS A 183 10.30 7.56 -20.40
C HIS A 183 10.10 8.42 -21.64
N VAL A 184 9.11 8.05 -22.46
CA VAL A 184 8.78 8.77 -23.70
C VAL A 184 8.17 10.16 -23.43
N SER A 185 7.62 10.36 -22.22
CA SER A 185 7.14 11.67 -21.78
C SER A 185 8.28 12.64 -21.56
N SER A 186 8.07 13.91 -21.93
CA SER A 186 9.02 15.01 -21.68
C SER A 186 9.11 15.43 -20.22
N ARG A 187 8.21 14.92 -19.36
CA ARG A 187 8.19 15.19 -17.92
C ARG A 187 7.83 13.94 -17.15
N ILE A 188 8.53 13.75 -16.04
CA ILE A 188 8.35 12.67 -15.11
C ILE A 188 7.92 13.27 -13.77
N LYS A 189 6.83 12.78 -13.19
CA LYS A 189 6.40 13.14 -11.84
C LYS A 189 6.71 11.97 -10.91
N VAL A 190 7.57 12.21 -9.93
CA VAL A 190 7.83 11.29 -8.83
C VAL A 190 6.95 11.69 -7.64
N THR A 191 6.31 10.71 -7.01
CA THR A 191 5.52 10.90 -5.80
C THR A 191 5.85 9.79 -4.82
N PHE A 192 6.05 10.15 -3.55
CA PHE A 192 6.24 9.20 -2.45
C PHE A 192 4.91 9.00 -1.72
N SER A 193 4.35 7.79 -1.78
CA SER A 193 3.15 7.44 -1.00
C SER A 193 3.46 7.00 0.42
N TYR A 194 4.65 6.46 0.63
CA TYR A 194 5.20 6.16 1.93
C TYR A 194 6.70 6.43 1.84
N LEU A 195 7.17 7.24 2.78
CA LEU A 195 8.58 7.56 2.97
C LEU A 195 8.77 7.89 4.45
N ASP A 196 9.81 7.30 4.96
CA ASP A 196 10.35 7.38 6.30
C ASP A 196 11.73 6.73 6.08
N LEU A 197 12.76 7.23 6.73
CA LEU A 197 14.14 6.77 6.53
C LEU A 197 14.84 6.83 7.89
N GLU A 198 16.01 6.22 8.04
CA GLU A 198 16.83 6.54 9.21
C GLU A 198 17.31 7.99 9.07
N ASP A 199 16.87 8.87 9.98
CA ASP A 199 17.29 10.27 10.02
C ASP A 199 18.83 10.36 10.01
N VAL A 200 19.35 11.32 9.26
CA VAL A 200 20.78 11.60 9.04
C VAL A 200 21.56 10.55 8.23
N PHE A 201 21.18 9.27 8.25
CA PHE A 201 21.98 8.19 7.66
C PHE A 201 21.51 7.76 6.28
N ASP A 202 20.20 7.68 6.08
CA ASP A 202 19.61 7.17 4.85
C ASP A 202 18.90 8.28 4.09
N TYR A 203 18.98 8.23 2.75
CA TYR A 203 18.43 9.26 1.89
C TYR A 203 17.98 8.70 0.56
N VAL A 204 17.07 9.44 -0.10
CA VAL A 204 16.73 9.23 -1.50
C VAL A 204 17.16 10.46 -2.29
N ASP A 205 18.01 10.23 -3.29
CA ASP A 205 18.36 11.27 -4.26
C ASP A 205 17.61 11.06 -5.57
N ILE A 206 17.05 12.15 -6.08
CA ILE A 206 16.49 12.21 -7.43
C ILE A 206 17.36 13.15 -8.26
N TYR A 207 17.81 12.65 -9.41
CA TYR A 207 18.63 13.39 -10.36
C TYR A 207 17.84 13.65 -11.65
N ASP A 208 17.79 14.91 -12.06
CA ASP A 208 17.31 15.36 -13.38
C ASP A 208 18.47 16.05 -14.09
N GLU A 209 19.32 15.25 -14.75
CA GLU A 209 20.59 15.60 -15.41
C GLU A 209 21.57 16.44 -14.56
N LYS A 210 21.24 17.71 -14.32
CA LYS A 210 22.02 18.70 -13.56
C LYS A 210 21.41 19.07 -12.20
N LYS A 211 20.17 18.68 -11.93
CA LYS A 211 19.48 18.99 -10.67
C LYS A 211 19.44 17.76 -9.79
N ARG A 212 19.79 17.94 -8.52
CA ARG A 212 19.66 16.95 -7.46
C ARG A 212 18.63 17.43 -6.46
N ILE A 213 17.66 16.57 -6.15
CA ILE A 213 16.72 16.76 -5.05
C ILE A 213 16.97 15.62 -4.06
N THR A 214 17.29 15.96 -2.82
CA THR A 214 17.55 14.98 -1.76
C THR A 214 16.41 14.99 -0.77
N TYR A 215 15.90 13.80 -0.45
CA TYR A 215 14.90 13.57 0.58
C TYR A 215 15.54 12.81 1.74
N SER A 216 15.36 13.33 2.95
CA SER A 216 15.68 12.70 4.24
C SER A 216 14.60 13.12 5.24
N THR A 217 14.30 12.29 6.23
CA THR A 217 13.36 12.61 7.32
C THR A 217 14.06 13.28 8.48
#